data_AF-Q3S3A7-F1
#
_entry.id   AF-Q3S3A7-F1
#
_cell.length_a   1.000
_cell.length_b   1.000
_cell.length_c   1.000
_cell.angle_alpha   90.00
_cell.angle_beta   90.00
_cell.angle_gamma   90.00
#
_symmetry.space_group_name_H-M   'P 1'
#
loop_
_entity.id
_entity.type
_entity.pdbx_description
1 polymer ?
#
loop_
_entity_poly.entity_id
_entity_poly.type
_entity_poly.pdbx_seq_one_letter_code
_entity_poly.pdbx_strand_id
1 'polypeptide(L)' 'RGQALRGTPWSNNKDGFTSLLAVVAPNLPAKPDTLLFNKVTIKGAKQAVQMFGPAQAAVARAVVDSVASGVLPKDKAD' A
#
# COMPACT_ATOMS: atom_id res chain seq x y z
N ARG A 1 -14.83 12.15 -2.43
CA ARG A 1 -13.84 11.36 -3.22
C ARG A 1 -12.81 10.85 -2.22
N GLY A 2 -12.68 9.53 -2.02
CA GLY A 2 -11.87 8.93 -0.93
C GLY A 2 -12.56 7.81 -0.13
N GLN A 3 -13.82 7.48 -0.44
CA GLN A 3 -14.59 6.46 0.30
C GLN A 3 -13.98 5.04 0.23
N ALA A 4 -13.18 4.74 -0.80
CA ALA A 4 -12.52 3.44 -0.92
C ALA A 4 -11.43 3.20 0.14
N LEU A 5 -10.72 4.25 0.58
CA LEU A 5 -9.72 4.14 1.66
C LEU A 5 -10.35 4.18 3.05
N ARG A 6 -11.47 4.91 3.19
CA ARG A 6 -12.21 5.06 4.46
C ARG A 6 -13.24 3.94 4.71
N GLY A 7 -13.35 2.98 3.80
CA GLY A 7 -14.35 1.91 3.83
C GLY A 7 -13.78 0.54 4.21
N THR A 8 -14.62 -0.48 4.01
CA THR A 8 -14.35 -1.91 4.28
C THR A 8 -13.19 -2.60 3.54
N PRO A 9 -12.53 -2.11 2.46
CA PRO A 9 -11.54 -2.96 1.77
C PRO A 9 -10.27 -3.26 2.58
N TRP A 10 -9.94 -2.49 3.63
CA TRP A 10 -8.92 -2.91 4.61
C TRP A 10 -9.40 -4.06 5.50
N SER A 11 -10.64 -3.95 5.96
CA SER A 11 -11.27 -4.90 6.88
C SER A 11 -11.78 -6.17 6.18
N ASN A 12 -11.83 -6.18 4.85
CA ASN A 12 -12.35 -7.25 4.01
C ASN A 12 -11.23 -8.08 3.36
N ASN A 13 -10.49 -8.80 4.21
CA ASN A 13 -9.49 -9.76 3.76
C ASN A 13 -10.17 -11.10 3.43
N LYS A 14 -9.76 -11.74 2.33
CA LYS A 14 -10.23 -13.07 1.90
C LYS A 14 -9.03 -14.01 1.75
N ASP A 15 -9.28 -15.32 1.74
CA ASP A 15 -8.20 -16.30 1.57
C ASP A 15 -7.41 -16.04 0.28
N GLY A 16 -6.11 -15.78 0.45
CA GLY A 16 -5.20 -15.45 -0.63
C GLY A 16 -5.33 -14.05 -1.21
N PHE A 17 -6.19 -13.18 -0.67
CA PHE A 17 -6.35 -11.76 -1.03
C PHE A 17 -6.39 -10.88 0.21
N THR A 18 -5.31 -10.16 0.48
CA THR A 18 -5.22 -9.24 1.61
C THR A 18 -4.90 -7.83 1.13
N SER A 19 -5.49 -6.87 1.82
CA SER A 19 -5.27 -5.44 1.59
C SER A 19 -4.49 -4.87 2.77
N LEU A 20 -3.31 -4.31 2.52
CA LEU A 20 -2.40 -3.72 3.50
C LEU A 20 -1.99 -2.28 3.12
N LEU A 21 -1.39 -1.55 4.07
CA LEU A 21 -1.15 -0.11 4.02
C LEU A 21 0.30 -0.06 3.58
N ALA A 22 0.57 0.66 2.51
CA ALA A 22 1.93 0.76 2.02
C ALA A 22 2.78 1.46 3.09
N VAL A 23 3.75 0.73 3.65
CA VAL A 23 4.72 1.27 4.60
C VAL A 23 6.10 1.25 3.96
N VAL A 24 6.85 2.33 4.15
CA VAL A 24 8.24 2.45 3.68
C VAL A 24 9.15 1.61 4.58
N ALA A 25 8.88 1.63 5.89
CA ALA A 25 9.55 0.84 6.91
C ALA A 25 8.55 0.51 8.03
N PRO A 26 8.84 -0.47 8.91
CA PRO A 26 8.01 -0.72 10.09
C PRO A 26 7.77 0.59 10.86
N ASN A 27 6.51 0.90 11.17
CA ASN A 27 6.07 2.15 11.81
C ASN A 27 6.20 3.44 10.97
N LEU A 28 6.50 3.36 9.67
CA LEU A 28 6.57 4.51 8.77
C LEU A 28 5.67 4.30 7.52
N PRO A 29 4.38 4.68 7.59
CA PRO A 29 3.48 4.63 6.44
C PRO A 29 3.85 5.65 5.37
N ALA A 30 3.60 5.31 4.10
CA ALA A 30 3.70 6.26 3.01
C ALA A 30 2.52 7.23 3.06
N LYS A 31 2.82 8.51 2.82
CA LYS A 31 1.82 9.56 2.63
C LYS A 31 1.82 10.01 1.16
N PRO A 32 0.66 10.17 0.51
CA PRO A 32 -0.71 9.95 1.00
C PRO A 32 -1.05 8.48 1.31
N ASP A 33 -2.05 8.26 2.18
CA ASP A 33 -2.48 6.94 2.63
C ASP A 33 -2.76 6.02 1.44
N THR A 34 -1.95 4.97 1.29
CA THR A 34 -1.96 4.10 0.11
C THR A 34 -2.36 2.69 0.49
N LEU A 35 -3.42 2.17 -0.18
CA LEU A 35 -3.88 0.79 -0.04
C LEU A 35 -3.21 -0.10 -1.09
N LEU A 36 -2.54 -1.15 -0.62
CA LEU A 36 -1.94 -2.20 -1.42
C LEU A 36 -2.79 -3.47 -1.33
N PHE A 37 -3.20 -4.03 -2.45
CA PHE A 37 -3.91 -5.31 -2.51
C PHE A 37 -3.26 -6.22 -3.56
N ASN A 38 -3.18 -7.51 -3.28
CA ASN A 38 -2.61 -8.46 -4.24
C ASN A 38 -3.65 -8.85 -5.31
N LYS A 39 -3.26 -8.86 -6.58
CA LYS A 39 -4.11 -9.33 -7.70
C LYS A 39 -3.98 -10.84 -7.92
N VAL A 40 -2.80 -11.39 -7.68
CA VAL A 40 -2.53 -12.83 -7.77
C VAL A 40 -2.79 -13.46 -6.41
N THR A 41 -3.52 -14.57 -6.38
CA THR A 41 -3.80 -15.30 -5.14
C THR A 41 -2.52 -15.74 -4.45
N ILE A 42 -2.32 -15.31 -3.20
CA ILE A 42 -1.20 -15.74 -2.37
C ILE A 42 -1.51 -17.16 -1.87
N LYS A 43 -0.72 -18.13 -2.32
CA LYS A 43 -0.87 -19.55 -1.97
C LYS A 43 0.13 -20.04 -0.92
N GLY A 44 1.10 -19.21 -0.53
CA GLY A 44 2.09 -19.58 0.48
C GLY A 44 2.99 -18.44 0.92
N ALA A 45 3.80 -18.71 1.96
CA ALA A 45 4.63 -17.72 2.64
C ALA A 45 5.63 -16.99 1.72
N LYS A 46 6.21 -17.68 0.73
CA LYS A 46 7.17 -17.05 -0.21
C LYS A 46 6.54 -15.91 -1.02
N GLN A 47 5.29 -16.09 -1.45
CA GLN A 47 4.55 -15.05 -2.20
C GLN A 47 4.13 -13.91 -1.28
N ALA A 48 3.79 -14.21 -0.02
CA ALA A 48 3.52 -13.19 0.99
C ALA A 48 4.76 -12.31 1.24
N VAL A 49 5.94 -12.92 1.42
CA VAL A 49 7.20 -12.17 1.62
C VAL A 49 7.53 -11.29 0.42
N GLN A 50 7.28 -11.74 -0.80
CA GLN A 50 7.45 -10.91 -2.00
C GLN A 50 6.49 -9.72 -2.03
N MET A 51 5.23 -9.92 -1.64
CA MET A 51 4.21 -8.87 -1.61
C MET A 51 4.49 -7.84 -0.51
N PHE A 52 4.85 -8.29 0.70
CA PHE A 52 4.98 -7.44 1.90
C PHE A 52 6.40 -6.97 2.19
N GLY A 53 7.39 -7.44 1.43
CA GLY A 53 8.77 -6.97 1.50
C GLY A 53 9.09 -6.01 0.36
N PRO A 54 9.68 -6.51 -0.74
CA PRO A 54 10.18 -5.66 -1.81
C PRO A 54 9.07 -4.93 -2.57
N ALA A 55 7.92 -5.57 -2.81
CA ALA A 55 6.82 -4.93 -3.54
C ALA A 55 6.19 -3.80 -2.71
N GLN A 56 5.92 -4.03 -1.43
CA GLN A 56 5.39 -3.01 -0.53
C GLN A 56 6.34 -1.81 -0.37
N ALA A 57 7.63 -2.07 -0.16
CA ALA A 57 8.63 -1.00 -0.07
C ALA A 57 8.77 -0.21 -1.37
N ALA A 58 8.73 -0.88 -2.53
CA ALA A 58 8.79 -0.22 -3.83
C ALA A 58 7.58 0.69 -4.07
N VAL A 59 6.36 0.21 -3.75
CA VAL A 59 5.14 1.00 -3.88
C VAL A 59 5.15 2.19 -2.91
N ALA A 60 5.51 1.96 -1.65
CA ALA A 60 5.58 3.01 -0.65
C ALA A 60 6.59 4.11 -1.03
N ARG A 61 7.76 3.71 -1.52
CA ARG A 61 8.79 4.64 -1.99
C ARG A 61 8.37 5.38 -3.25
N ALA A 62 7.72 4.71 -4.20
CA ALA A 62 7.21 5.35 -5.40
C ALA A 62 6.16 6.44 -5.07
N VAL A 63 5.31 6.22 -4.07
CA VAL A 63 4.34 7.22 -3.60
C VAL A 63 5.07 8.43 -3.00
N VAL A 64 6.02 8.19 -2.09
CA VAL A 64 6.80 9.28 -1.46
C VAL A 64 7.62 10.05 -2.51
N ASP A 65 8.27 9.35 -3.44
CA ASP A 65 9.04 9.96 -4.52
C ASP A 65 8.12 10.77 -5.48
N SER A 66 6.87 10.32 -5.68
CA SER A 66 5.87 11.06 -6.46
C SER A 66 5.43 12.35 -5.76
N VAL A 67 5.34 12.35 -4.43
CA VAL A 67 5.10 13.57 -3.63
C VAL A 67 6.33 14.49 -3.66
N ALA A 68 7.54 13.92 -3.55
CA ALA A 68 8.78 14.68 -3.57
C ALA A 68 9.03 15.38 -4.91
N SER A 69 8.78 14.68 -6.03
CA SER A 69 8.90 15.17 -7.41
C SER A 69 7.77 16.12 -7.83
N GLY A 70 6.73 16.27 -7.01
CA GLY A 70 5.60 17.16 -7.30
C GLY A 70 4.56 16.57 -8.28
N VAL A 71 4.70 15.29 -8.68
CA VAL A 71 3.65 14.56 -9.41
C VAL A 71 2.39 14.43 -8.54
N LEU A 72 2.57 14.21 -7.24
CA LEU A 72 1.51 14.31 -6.23
C LEU A 72 1.64 15.65 -5.48
N PRO A 73 0.56 16.46 -5.39
CA PRO A 73 0.59 17.72 -4.66
C PRO A 73 0.82 17.48 -3.16
N LYS A 74 1.86 18.11 -2.60
CA LYS A 74 2.24 17.97 -1.18
C LYS A 74 1.14 18.45 -0.23
N ASP A 75 0.42 19.49 -0.63
CA ASP A 75 -0.72 20.08 0.09
C ASP A 75 -1.93 19.14 0.22
N LYS A 76 -1.95 18.06 -0.57
CA LYS A 76 -3.02 17.04 -0.55
C LYS A 76 -2.50 15.65 -0.16
N ALA A 77 -1.26 15.57 0.30
CA ALA A 77 -0.63 14.32 0.69
C ALA A 77 -1.00 13.89 2.13
N ASP A 78 -1.72 14.72 2.89
CA ASP A 78 -2.20 14.41 4.25
C ASP A 78 -3.59 13.78 4.30
#